data_AF-A0A1Q7ZJN8-F1
#
_entry.id   AF-A0A1Q7ZJN8-F1
#
_cell.length_a   1.000
_cell.length_b   1.000
_cell.length_c   1.000
_cell.angle_alpha   90.00
_cell.angle_beta   90.00
_cell.angle_gamma   90.00
#
_symmetry.space_group_name_H-M   'P 1'
#
loop_
_entity.id
_entity.type
_entity.pdbx_description
1 polymer ?
#
loop_
_entity_poly.entity_id
_entity_poly.type
_entity_poly.pdbx_seq_one_letter_code
_entity_poly.pdbx_strand_id
1 'polypeptide(L)'
;SRPLKRGRVIFGNVVPLNQVWRTGANAATMFTTDKDLTFGSTVIPAGKYTLWTVPTPSGAQLIFNSETGQWGTDYHPEKDFARVNLTQTQASPAVEEFVIDVQPQSSGGVLSFAWDDRRWTAPFTVKQ
;
A
#
# COMPACT_ATOMS: atom_id res chain seq x y z
N SER A 1 -7.08 -3.76 12.52
CA SER A 1 -8.32 -4.27 11.89
C SER A 1 -8.15 -4.20 10.37
N ARG A 2 -8.75 -5.13 9.62
CA ARG A 2 -8.74 -5.10 8.16
C ARG A 2 -10.17 -4.92 7.64
N PRO A 3 -10.38 -4.12 6.58
CA PRO A 3 -11.71 -3.91 6.03
C PRO A 3 -12.19 -5.15 5.27
N LEU A 4 -13.48 -5.45 5.39
CA LEU A 4 -14.15 -6.61 4.77
C LEU A 4 -15.02 -6.15 3.60
N LYS A 5 -15.17 -6.95 2.55
CA LYS A 5 -15.98 -6.59 1.39
C LYS A 5 -17.47 -6.48 1.76
N ARG A 6 -18.02 -7.54 2.37
CA ARG A 6 -19.42 -7.63 2.83
C ARG A 6 -20.43 -7.26 1.74
N GLY A 7 -20.22 -7.74 0.52
CA GLY A 7 -21.10 -7.50 -0.63
C GLY A 7 -21.08 -6.06 -1.18
N ARG A 8 -20.20 -5.19 -0.68
CA ARG A 8 -20.06 -3.82 -1.18
C ARG A 8 -19.20 -3.76 -2.43
N VAL A 9 -19.47 -2.76 -3.27
CA VAL A 9 -18.52 -2.33 -4.31
C VAL A 9 -17.32 -1.70 -3.62
N ILE A 10 -16.12 -2.24 -3.86
CA ILE A 10 -14.91 -1.77 -3.17
C ILE A 10 -14.31 -0.57 -3.89
N PHE A 11 -13.86 -0.74 -5.13
CA PHE A 11 -13.24 0.32 -5.91
C PHE A 11 -14.29 1.23 -6.54
N GLY A 12 -14.17 2.53 -6.30
CA GLY A 12 -15.16 3.55 -6.71
C GLY A 12 -16.24 3.83 -5.67
N ASN A 13 -16.25 3.14 -4.53
CA ASN A 13 -17.13 3.44 -3.40
C ASN A 13 -16.37 3.43 -2.07
N VAL A 14 -16.00 2.26 -1.54
CA VAL A 14 -15.24 2.18 -0.26
C VAL A 14 -13.82 2.72 -0.43
N VAL A 15 -13.22 2.46 -1.60
CA VAL A 15 -11.91 2.93 -2.00
C VAL A 15 -12.10 3.92 -3.15
N PRO A 16 -11.87 5.22 -2.94
CA PRO A 16 -12.05 6.21 -4.00
C PRO A 16 -10.98 6.04 -5.08
N LEU A 17 -11.36 6.28 -6.33
CA LEU A 17 -10.42 6.30 -7.46
C LEU A 17 -9.88 7.72 -7.64
N ASN A 18 -8.59 7.81 -8.00
CA ASN A 18 -7.82 9.04 -8.20
C ASN A 18 -7.76 9.94 -6.96
N GLN A 19 -7.95 9.37 -5.78
CA GLN A 19 -7.85 10.06 -4.50
C GLN A 19 -7.00 9.24 -3.53
N VAL A 20 -6.43 9.92 -2.54
CA VAL A 20 -5.66 9.27 -1.49
C VAL A 20 -6.61 8.47 -0.60
N TRP A 21 -6.23 7.22 -0.35
CA TRP A 21 -6.92 6.28 0.52
C TRP A 21 -5.94 5.78 1.59
N ARG A 22 -6.43 5.66 2.83
CA ARG A 22 -5.67 5.29 4.04
C ARG A 22 -5.15 3.84 4.10
N THR A 23 -5.20 3.11 2.99
CA THR A 23 -4.69 1.73 2.84
C THR A 23 -4.95 0.86 4.06
N GLY A 24 -6.23 0.68 4.45
CA GLY A 24 -6.61 0.03 5.69
C GLY A 24 -8.00 0.41 6.18
N ALA A 25 -8.32 0.06 7.44
CA ALA A 25 -9.65 0.27 8.03
C ALA A 25 -9.75 1.40 9.05
N ASN A 26 -8.79 1.57 9.99
CA ASN A 26 -8.98 2.47 11.14
C ASN A 26 -7.84 3.49 11.26
N ALA A 27 -6.65 3.05 11.67
CA ALA A 27 -5.42 3.85 11.63
C ALA A 27 -4.73 3.69 10.27
N ALA A 28 -3.88 4.66 9.91
CA ALA A 28 -2.97 4.51 8.79
C ALA A 28 -2.06 3.29 9.02
N THR A 29 -1.82 2.51 7.97
CA THR A 29 -1.01 1.30 8.11
C THR A 29 0.43 1.68 8.42
N MET A 30 0.90 1.35 9.62
CA MET A 30 2.29 1.54 10.02
C MET A 30 3.20 0.59 9.26
N PHE A 31 4.25 1.13 8.66
CA PHE A 31 5.31 0.40 7.98
C PHE A 31 6.63 0.72 8.64
N THR A 32 7.37 -0.31 9.03
CA THR A 32 8.70 -0.17 9.61
C THR A 32 9.65 -1.07 8.86
N THR A 33 10.81 -0.52 8.51
CA THR A 33 11.90 -1.28 7.90
C THR A 33 13.21 -0.90 8.58
N ASP A 34 14.04 -1.90 8.84
CA ASP A 34 15.35 -1.78 9.48
C ASP A 34 16.49 -1.62 8.47
N LYS A 35 16.17 -1.68 7.17
CA LYS A 35 17.11 -1.57 6.06
C LYS A 35 16.53 -0.69 4.96
N ASP A 36 17.41 -0.17 4.12
CA ASP A 36 16.99 0.57 2.94
C ASP A 36 16.34 -0.37 1.92
N LEU A 37 15.11 -0.05 1.52
CA LEU A 37 14.35 -0.79 0.52
C LEU A 37 14.36 -0.02 -0.79
N THR A 38 14.71 -0.68 -1.88
CA THR A 38 14.69 -0.08 -3.22
C THR A 38 13.51 -0.61 -4.02
N PHE A 39 12.55 0.26 -4.33
CA PHE A 39 11.40 -0.01 -5.19
C PHE A 39 11.63 0.63 -6.56
N GLY A 40 12.04 -0.17 -7.55
CA GLY A 40 12.43 0.36 -8.87
C GLY A 40 13.62 1.33 -8.73
N SER A 41 13.42 2.61 -9.05
CA SER A 41 14.42 3.67 -8.86
C SER A 41 14.29 4.43 -7.54
N THR A 42 13.25 4.14 -6.74
CA THR A 42 12.96 4.85 -5.49
C THR A 42 13.58 4.11 -4.31
N VAL A 43 14.38 4.80 -3.51
CA VAL A 43 14.95 4.26 -2.27
C VAL A 43 14.12 4.76 -1.08
N ILE A 44 13.69 3.83 -0.24
CA ILE A 44 13.01 4.07 1.04
C ILE A 44 14.01 3.72 2.14
N PRO A 45 14.60 4.72 2.82
CA PRO A 45 15.54 4.46 3.89
C PRO A 45 14.93 3.70 5.07
N ALA A 46 15.76 2.99 5.82
CA ALA A 46 15.40 2.41 7.10
C ALA A 46 14.65 3.45 7.97
N GLY A 47 13.50 3.07 8.52
CA GLY A 47 12.66 4.00 9.25
C GLY A 47 11.23 3.53 9.46
N LYS A 48 10.41 4.47 9.96
CA LYS A 48 8.97 4.28 10.19
C LYS A 48 8.19 5.22 9.29
N TYR A 49 7.17 4.68 8.67
CA TYR A 49 6.30 5.38 7.73
C TYR A 49 4.85 4.97 7.97
N THR A 50 3.93 5.76 7.45
CA THR A 50 2.56 5.33 7.19
C THR A 50 2.35 5.08 5.71
N LEU A 51 1.56 4.04 5.38
CA LEU A 51 1.22 3.70 4.02
C LEU A 51 -0.12 4.29 3.62
N TRP A 52 -0.12 4.94 2.46
CA TRP A 52 -1.31 5.45 1.79
C TRP A 52 -1.28 5.00 0.34
N THR A 53 -2.43 4.98 -0.33
CA THR A 53 -2.51 4.58 -1.73
C THR A 53 -3.37 5.53 -2.52
N VAL A 54 -3.01 5.73 -3.80
CA VAL A 54 -3.85 6.42 -4.79
C VAL A 54 -4.23 5.40 -5.86
N PRO A 55 -5.39 4.75 -5.73
CA PRO A 55 -5.89 3.81 -6.72
C PRO A 55 -6.35 4.57 -7.96
N THR A 56 -6.10 4.03 -9.14
CA THR A 56 -6.64 4.55 -10.40
C THR A 56 -7.47 3.43 -11.08
N PRO A 57 -8.16 3.71 -12.20
CA PRO A 57 -8.83 2.66 -12.95
C PRO A 57 -7.87 1.55 -13.45
N SER A 58 -6.63 1.89 -13.78
CA SER A 58 -5.65 0.98 -14.42
C SER A 58 -4.45 0.61 -13.55
N GLY A 59 -4.35 1.12 -12.32
CA GLY A 59 -3.21 0.88 -11.45
C GLY A 59 -3.39 1.47 -10.06
N ALA A 60 -2.29 1.64 -9.34
CA ALA A 60 -2.26 2.35 -8.07
C ALA A 60 -0.87 2.91 -7.80
N GLN A 61 -0.78 3.95 -6.98
CA GLN A 61 0.47 4.39 -6.38
C GLN A 61 0.44 4.11 -4.88
N LEU A 62 1.53 3.57 -4.35
CA LEU A 62 1.80 3.48 -2.92
C LEU A 62 2.57 4.72 -2.48
N ILE A 63 2.17 5.30 -1.37
CA ILE A 63 2.79 6.47 -0.76
C ILE A 63 3.40 6.02 0.56
N PHE A 64 4.67 6.35 0.74
CA PHE A 64 5.35 6.29 2.04
C PHE A 64 5.33 7.70 2.62
N ASN A 65 4.56 7.88 3.70
CA ASN A 65 4.45 9.16 4.38
C ASN A 65 5.25 9.11 5.69
N SER A 66 6.05 10.15 5.94
CA SER A 66 6.99 10.22 7.07
C SER A 66 6.30 10.55 8.41
N GLU A 67 5.06 11.01 8.38
CA GLU A 67 4.28 11.24 9.59
C GLU A 67 3.76 9.91 10.15
N THR A 68 3.85 9.79 11.48
CA THR A 68 3.41 8.62 12.24
C THR A 68 2.57 9.06 13.43
N GLY A 69 1.61 8.24 13.85
CA GLY A 69 0.75 8.52 15.01
C GLY A 69 -0.45 9.42 14.73
N GLN A 70 -0.66 9.83 13.48
CA GLN A 70 -1.85 10.55 13.04
C GLN A 70 -3.09 9.64 13.03
N TRP A 71 -4.26 10.23 13.23
CA TRP A 71 -5.53 9.52 13.06
C TRP A 71 -5.70 9.15 11.58
N GLY A 72 -6.27 7.97 11.29
CA GLY A 72 -6.13 7.33 9.97
C GLY A 72 -6.74 8.06 8.77
N THR A 73 -7.35 9.23 8.93
CA THR A 73 -7.85 10.07 7.84
C THR A 73 -7.12 11.42 7.72
N ASP A 74 -6.28 11.78 8.68
CA ASP A 74 -5.52 13.04 8.67
C ASP A 74 -4.26 12.86 7.84
N TYR A 75 -4.45 12.93 6.52
CA TYR A 75 -3.38 12.81 5.55
C TYR A 75 -2.76 14.18 5.25
N HIS A 76 -1.44 14.29 5.44
CA HIS A 76 -0.64 15.48 5.18
C HIS A 76 0.28 15.25 3.96
N PRO A 77 -0.09 15.74 2.75
CA PRO A 77 0.67 15.50 1.52
C PRO A 77 2.12 16.01 1.58
N GLU A 78 2.38 17.07 2.34
CA GLU A 78 3.71 17.64 2.57
C GLU A 78 4.65 16.71 3.35
N LYS A 79 4.12 15.63 3.94
CA LYS A 79 4.88 14.59 4.64
C LYS A 79 5.16 13.37 3.77
N ASP A 80 4.69 13.35 2.52
CA ASP A 80 5.01 12.30 1.56
C ASP A 80 6.52 12.26 1.33
N PHE A 81 7.14 11.16 1.74
CA PHE A 81 8.56 10.92 1.48
C PHE A 81 8.76 10.42 0.05
N ALA A 82 7.93 9.47 -0.39
CA ALA A 82 8.06 8.86 -1.69
C ALA A 82 6.75 8.27 -2.20
N ARG A 83 6.65 8.15 -3.53
CA ARG A 83 5.55 7.45 -4.21
C ARG A 83 6.12 6.39 -5.14
N VAL A 84 5.55 5.19 -5.07
CA VAL A 84 5.95 4.02 -5.83
C VAL A 84 4.76 3.52 -6.64
N ASN A 85 4.95 3.30 -7.94
CA ASN A 85 3.91 2.70 -8.77
C ASN A 85 3.72 1.23 -8.41
N LEU A 86 2.47 0.81 -8.24
CA LEU A 86 2.09 -0.58 -8.02
C LEU A 86 1.68 -1.23 -9.33
N THR A 87 2.10 -2.48 -9.53
CA THR A 87 1.59 -3.32 -10.61
C THR A 87 0.23 -3.88 -10.21
N GLN A 88 -0.80 -3.65 -11.03
CA GLN A 88 -2.14 -4.19 -10.79
C GLN A 88 -2.35 -5.48 -11.58
N THR A 89 -2.88 -6.49 -10.90
CA THR A 89 -3.36 -7.74 -11.50
C THR A 89 -4.75 -8.09 -10.97
N GLN A 90 -5.44 -8.97 -11.70
CA GLN A 90 -6.72 -9.51 -11.29
C GLN A 90 -6.53 -10.47 -10.11
N ALA A 91 -7.28 -10.29 -9.03
CA ALA A 91 -7.40 -11.29 -7.98
C ALA A 91 -8.52 -12.29 -8.34
N SER A 92 -8.18 -13.58 -8.38
CA SER A 92 -9.13 -14.67 -8.62
C SER A 92 -8.76 -15.87 -7.73
N PRO A 93 -9.68 -16.34 -6.85
CA PRO A 93 -11.01 -15.76 -6.57
C PRO A 93 -10.91 -14.37 -5.95
N ALA A 94 -12.05 -13.64 -5.92
CA ALA A 94 -12.12 -12.35 -5.26
C ALA A 94 -11.78 -12.47 -3.76
N VAL A 95 -11.08 -11.48 -3.22
CA VAL A 95 -10.58 -11.48 -1.84
C VAL A 95 -11.57 -10.75 -0.93
N GLU A 96 -12.14 -11.47 0.04
CA GLU A 96 -13.16 -10.89 0.94
C GLU A 96 -12.58 -9.89 1.95
N GLU A 97 -11.35 -10.09 2.40
CA GLU A 97 -10.68 -9.22 3.36
C GLU A 97 -9.52 -8.49 2.69
N PHE A 98 -9.31 -7.21 3.01
CA PHE A 98 -8.08 -6.55 2.55
C PHE A 98 -6.86 -7.19 3.22
N VAL A 99 -5.95 -7.68 2.39
CA VAL A 99 -4.71 -8.32 2.80
C VAL A 99 -3.54 -7.44 2.40
N ILE A 100 -2.58 -7.30 3.32
CA ILE A 100 -1.25 -6.77 3.06
C ILE A 100 -0.28 -7.89 3.42
N ASP A 101 0.64 -8.21 2.51
CA ASP A 101 1.59 -9.30 2.69
C ASP A 101 2.95 -8.94 2.10
N VAL A 102 4.01 -9.48 2.70
CA VAL A 102 5.39 -9.33 2.23
C VAL A 102 5.94 -10.72 1.93
N GLN A 103 6.21 -10.99 0.66
CA GLN A 103 6.75 -12.27 0.19
C GLN A 103 8.27 -12.14 0.06
N PRO A 104 9.08 -12.83 0.89
CA PRO A 104 10.53 -12.75 0.81
C PRO A 104 11.07 -13.31 -0.51
N GLN A 105 12.14 -12.71 -1.01
CA GLN A 105 12.91 -13.15 -2.16
C GLN A 105 14.41 -13.11 -1.83
N SER A 106 15.24 -13.73 -2.67
CA SER A 106 16.69 -13.85 -2.41
C SER A 106 17.42 -12.52 -2.20
N SER A 107 16.97 -11.44 -2.84
CA SER A 107 17.57 -10.09 -2.76
C SER A 107 16.62 -9.03 -2.18
N GLY A 108 15.51 -9.43 -1.56
CA GLY A 108 14.51 -8.51 -1.02
C GLY A 108 13.15 -9.18 -0.87
N GLY A 109 12.12 -8.65 -1.52
CA GLY A 109 10.78 -9.23 -1.46
C GLY A 109 9.77 -8.53 -2.34
N VAL A 110 8.52 -8.96 -2.23
CA VAL A 110 7.37 -8.34 -2.89
C VAL A 110 6.38 -7.91 -1.83
N LEU A 111 6.15 -6.61 -1.72
CA LEU A 111 5.03 -6.07 -0.96
C LEU A 111 3.77 -6.21 -1.82
N SER A 112 2.73 -6.82 -1.27
CA SER A 112 1.48 -7.05 -1.98
C SER A 112 0.27 -6.62 -1.16
N PHE A 113 -0.75 -6.18 -1.89
CA PHE A 113 -2.04 -5.76 -1.37
C PHE A 113 -3.11 -6.46 -2.19
N ALA A 114 -4.16 -6.99 -1.56
CA ALA A 114 -5.26 -7.61 -2.29
C ALA A 114 -6.60 -7.33 -1.63
N TRP A 115 -7.59 -6.92 -2.43
CA TRP A 115 -8.98 -6.79 -2.00
C TRP A 115 -9.91 -6.92 -3.19
N ASP A 116 -11.04 -7.60 -2.98
CA ASP A 116 -12.03 -7.86 -4.01
C ASP A 116 -11.35 -8.46 -5.24
N ASP A 117 -11.50 -7.84 -6.40
CA ASP A 117 -11.05 -8.33 -7.68
C ASP A 117 -9.65 -7.79 -8.06
N ARG A 118 -8.99 -7.02 -7.17
CA ARG A 118 -7.68 -6.41 -7.44
C ARG A 118 -6.59 -6.93 -6.51
N ARG A 119 -5.42 -7.13 -7.11
CA ARG A 119 -4.15 -7.30 -6.42
C ARG A 119 -3.17 -6.24 -6.92
N TRP A 120 -2.43 -5.65 -6.00
CA TRP A 120 -1.35 -4.71 -6.27
C TRP A 120 -0.04 -5.23 -5.71
N THR A 121 1.04 -5.11 -6.47
CA THR A 121 2.37 -5.55 -6.03
C THR A 121 3.44 -4.49 -6.27
N ALA A 122 4.42 -4.48 -5.37
CA ALA A 122 5.63 -3.68 -5.45
C ALA A 122 6.83 -4.55 -5.06
N PRO A 123 7.62 -5.03 -6.04
CA PRO A 123 8.88 -5.68 -5.73
C PRO A 123 9.87 -4.66 -5.15
N PHE A 124 10.63 -5.08 -4.15
CA PHE A 124 11.73 -4.32 -3.59
C PHE A 124 12.98 -5.18 -3.45
N THR A 125 14.13 -4.52 -3.51
CA THR A 125 15.40 -5.12 -3.11
C THR A 125 15.91 -4.50 -1.82
N VAL A 126 16.70 -5.26 -1.09
CA VAL A 126 17.44 -4.80 0.09
C VAL A 126 18.90 -4.80 -0.31
N LYS A 127 19.56 -3.64 -0.29
CA LYS A 127 21.01 -3.61 -0.47
C LYS A 127 21.65 -4.29 0.75
N GLN A 128 22.55 -5.24 0.48
CA GLN A 128 23.37 -5.87 1.51
C GLN A 128 24.36 -4.88 2.10
#